data_AF-A0A925QMV3-F1
#
_entry.id   AF-A0A925QMV3-F1
#
_cell.length_a   1.000
_cell.length_b   1.000
_cell.length_c   1.000
_cell.angle_alpha   90.00
_cell.angle_beta   90.00
_cell.angle_gamma   90.00
#
_symmetry.space_group_name_H-M   'P 1'
#
loop_
_entity.id
_entity.type
_entity.pdbx_description
1 polymer ?
#
loop_
_entity_poly.entity_id
_entity_poly.type
_entity_poly.pdbx_seq_one_letter_code
_entity_poly.pdbx_strand_id
1 'polypeptide(L)'
;MSSVRDGLNRPWVLDMDATIKPLYGRQEGAEVGDNPHKPGRPSHVLHTSWVGDLRLVLDAVLSSGKQHTSGRAKAAMARLLDELGDKAPALVRGDCG
;
A
#
# COMPACT_ATOMS: atom_id res chain seq x y z
N MET A 1 10.30 17.50 -9.67
CA MET A 1 9.66 16.16 -9.64
C MET A 1 9.46 15.53 -11.04
N SER A 2 10.15 15.98 -12.10
CA SER A 2 10.01 15.38 -13.45
C SER A 2 10.68 14.00 -13.57
N SER A 3 11.91 13.87 -13.05
CA SER A 3 12.75 12.68 -13.22
C SER A 3 12.12 11.37 -12.72
N VAL A 4 11.25 11.45 -11.70
CA VAL A 4 10.52 10.30 -11.16
C VAL A 4 9.41 9.84 -12.10
N ARG A 5 8.67 10.79 -12.68
CA ARG A 5 7.57 10.51 -13.62
C ARG A 5 8.09 10.04 -14.98
N ASP A 6 9.34 10.35 -15.31
CA ASP A 6 10.00 9.83 -16.51
C ASP A 6 10.33 8.35 -16.40
N GLY A 7 10.58 7.86 -15.17
CA GLY A 7 10.77 6.44 -14.90
C GLY A 7 9.56 5.57 -15.26
N LEU A 8 8.37 6.17 -15.30
CA LEU A 8 7.12 5.50 -15.66
C LEU A 8 6.86 5.46 -17.18
N ASN A 9 7.72 6.08 -18.00
CA ASN A 9 7.58 6.09 -19.47
C ASN A 9 8.17 4.82 -20.12
N ARG A 10 8.66 3.86 -19.33
CA ARG A 10 9.16 2.55 -19.76
C ARG A 10 8.39 1.47 -19.03
N PRO A 11 8.33 0.22 -19.51
CA PRO A 11 7.72 -0.87 -18.77
C PRO A 11 8.26 -0.95 -17.33
N TRP A 12 7.37 -0.96 -16.35
CA TRP A 12 7.70 -0.96 -14.92
C TRP A 12 6.73 -1.85 -14.14
N VAL A 13 7.16 -2.28 -12.95
CA VAL A 13 6.37 -3.14 -12.06
C VAL A 13 5.82 -2.31 -10.90
N LEU A 14 4.50 -2.38 -10.72
CA LEU A 14 3.82 -1.88 -9.53
C LEU A 14 3.85 -2.96 -8.46
N ASP A 15 4.58 -2.68 -7.38
CA ASP A 15 4.58 -3.50 -6.18
C ASP A 15 3.58 -2.95 -5.17
N MET A 16 2.86 -3.86 -4.52
CA MET A 16 1.94 -3.56 -3.43
C MET A 16 2.23 -4.46 -2.24
N ASP A 17 2.17 -3.87 -1.04
CA ASP A 17 2.29 -4.59 0.22
C ASP A 17 1.51 -3.87 1.33
N ALA A 18 1.10 -4.64 2.34
CA ALA A 18 0.37 -4.15 3.51
C ALA A 18 1.19 -4.40 4.77
N THR A 19 1.70 -3.34 5.39
CA THR A 19 2.44 -3.45 6.65
C THR A 19 1.55 -3.10 7.84
N ILE A 20 1.43 -4.03 8.80
CA ILE A 20 0.75 -3.77 10.08
C ILE A 20 1.71 -3.01 11.00
N LYS A 21 1.25 -1.86 11.51
CA LYS A 21 1.97 -1.04 12.48
C LYS A 21 1.25 -1.07 13.84
N PRO A 22 1.76 -1.84 14.82
CA PRO A 22 1.28 -1.77 16.20
C PRO A 22 1.46 -0.35 16.76
N LEU A 23 0.45 0.12 17.49
CA LEU A 23 0.47 1.45 18.10
C LEU A 23 0.55 1.35 19.61
N TYR A 24 1.09 2.41 20.20
CA TYR A 24 1.19 2.61 21.63
C TYR A 24 0.36 3.83 22.03
N GLY A 25 -0.22 3.76 23.23
CA GLY A 25 -1.18 4.77 23.71
C GLY A 25 -2.52 4.70 22.99
N ARG A 26 -3.24 5.83 22.98
CA ARG A 26 -4.54 5.95 22.30
C ARG A 26 -4.36 6.79 21.03
N GLN A 27 -4.55 6.17 19.88
CA GLN A 27 -4.51 6.84 18.57
C GLN A 27 -5.85 6.64 17.86
N GLU A 28 -6.28 7.64 17.11
CA GLU A 28 -7.56 7.61 16.41
C GLU A 28 -7.55 6.52 15.32
N GLY A 29 -8.69 5.83 15.15
CA GLY A 29 -8.87 4.77 14.16
C GLY A 29 -8.04 3.50 14.41
N ALA A 30 -7.32 3.42 15.53
CA ALA A 30 -6.55 2.24 15.90
C ALA A 30 -7.45 1.17 16.50
N GLU A 31 -7.50 0.01 15.87
CA GLU A 31 -8.29 -1.12 16.35
C GLU A 31 -7.43 -2.37 16.49
N VAL A 32 -7.84 -3.27 17.38
CA VAL A 32 -7.22 -4.59 17.50
C VAL A 32 -7.52 -5.39 16.24
N GLY A 33 -6.47 -5.61 15.45
CA GLY A 33 -6.47 -6.45 14.25
C GLY A 33 -5.75 -7.78 14.51
N ASP A 34 -5.63 -8.58 13.47
CA ASP A 34 -4.88 -9.83 13.53
C ASP A 34 -3.38 -9.54 13.30
N ASN A 35 -2.59 -9.61 14.36
CA ASN A 35 -1.13 -9.46 14.27
C ASN A 35 -0.46 -10.51 15.18
N PRO A 36 0.05 -11.62 14.60
CA PRO A 36 0.63 -12.71 15.38
C PRO A 36 1.90 -12.28 16.13
N HIS A 37 2.62 -11.27 15.63
CA HIS A 37 3.83 -10.77 16.29
C HIS A 37 3.52 -9.93 17.54
N LYS A 38 2.33 -9.34 17.62
CA LYS A 38 1.87 -8.52 18.76
C LYS A 38 0.36 -8.69 19.01
N PRO A 39 -0.08 -9.86 19.54
CA PRO A 39 -1.50 -10.15 19.75
C PRO A 39 -2.18 -9.15 20.68
N GLY A 40 -3.44 -8.82 20.39
CA GLY A 40 -4.28 -7.96 21.23
C GLY A 40 -3.94 -6.47 21.18
N ARG A 41 -2.99 -6.05 20.33
CA ARG A 41 -2.60 -4.64 20.23
C ARG A 41 -3.38 -3.91 19.13
N PRO A 42 -3.92 -2.71 19.43
CA PRO A 42 -4.41 -1.83 18.39
C PRO A 42 -3.31 -1.51 17.37
N SER A 43 -3.69 -1.46 16.11
CA SER A 43 -2.76 -1.21 15.01
C SER A 43 -3.42 -0.42 13.89
N HIS A 44 -2.58 0.12 13.02
CA HIS A 44 -2.97 0.53 11.67
C HIS A 44 -2.34 -0.42 10.65
N VAL A 45 -2.85 -0.37 9.43
CA VAL A 45 -2.26 -1.00 8.26
C VAL A 45 -1.87 0.10 7.29
N LEU A 46 -0.65 0.04 6.76
CA LEU A 46 -0.21 0.86 5.65
C LEU A 46 -0.21 0.02 4.38
N HIS A 47 -1.17 0.28 3.50
CA HIS A 47 -1.19 -0.25 2.14
C HIS A 47 -0.32 0.65 1.26
N THR A 48 0.85 0.16 0.87
CA THR A 48 1.84 0.96 0.14
C THR A 48 1.95 0.45 -1.29
N SER A 49 2.04 1.37 -2.24
CA SER A 49 2.20 1.10 -3.66
C SER A 49 3.45 1.79 -4.18
N TRP A 50 4.36 1.06 -4.84
CA TRP A 50 5.63 1.62 -5.30
C TRP A 50 6.12 1.04 -6.63
N VAL A 51 7.02 1.76 -7.29
CA VAL A 51 7.75 1.28 -8.46
C VAL A 51 8.85 0.34 -7.98
N GLY A 52 8.74 -0.96 -8.28
CA GLY A 52 9.60 -2.00 -7.71
C GLY A 52 11.10 -1.75 -7.92
N ASP A 53 11.51 -1.56 -9.17
CA ASP A 53 12.93 -1.42 -9.53
C ASP A 53 13.57 -0.11 -9.02
N LEU A 54 12.75 0.91 -8.79
CA LEU A 54 13.21 2.22 -8.31
C LEU A 54 13.01 2.41 -6.80
N ARG A 55 12.29 1.49 -6.14
CA ARG A 55 11.81 1.61 -4.77
C ARG A 55 11.16 2.96 -4.47
N LEU A 56 10.41 3.48 -5.44
CA LEU A 56 9.78 4.80 -5.34
C LEU A 56 8.30 4.66 -5.00
N VAL A 57 7.92 5.18 -3.84
CA VAL A 57 6.53 5.16 -3.37
C VAL A 57 5.67 6.08 -4.22
N LEU A 58 4.58 5.54 -4.76
CA LEU A 58 3.58 6.26 -5.53
C LEU A 58 2.38 6.65 -4.68
N ASP A 59 1.94 5.76 -3.78
CA ASP A 59 0.83 6.02 -2.86
C ASP A 59 0.97 5.21 -1.57
N ALA A 60 0.35 5.69 -0.50
CA ALA A 60 0.26 5.01 0.79
C ALA A 60 -1.07 5.34 1.47
N VAL A 61 -1.87 4.31 1.74
CA VAL A 61 -3.17 4.43 2.41
C VAL A 61 -3.08 3.85 3.82
N LEU A 62 -3.36 4.69 4.81
CA LEU A 62 -3.45 4.30 6.21
C LEU A 62 -4.88 3.87 6.55
N SER A 63 -5.03 2.65 7.06
CA SER A 63 -6.31 2.07 7.45
C SER A 63 -6.23 1.48 8.86
N SER A 64 -7.39 1.18 9.44
CA SER A 64 -7.49 0.43 10.71
C SER A 64 -6.80 -0.94 10.59
N GLY A 65 -6.20 -1.42 11.69
CA GLY A 65 -5.57 -2.75 11.84
C GLY A 65 -6.43 -3.94 11.39
N LYS A 66 -7.75 -3.79 11.42
CA LYS A 66 -8.71 -4.81 10.94
C LYS A 66 -8.86 -4.87 9.42
N GLN A 67 -8.27 -3.92 8.69
CA GLN A 67 -8.37 -3.79 7.24
C GLN A 67 -7.06 -4.19 6.55
N HIS A 68 -6.41 -5.25 7.02
CA HIS A 68 -5.12 -5.72 6.48
C HIS A 68 -5.23 -6.58 5.23
N THR A 69 -6.42 -7.06 4.89
CA THR A 69 -6.61 -7.95 3.73
C THR A 69 -6.41 -7.23 2.40
N SER A 70 -5.91 -7.96 1.40
CA SER A 70 -5.63 -7.48 0.04
C SER A 70 -6.83 -6.81 -0.63
N GLY A 71 -8.05 -7.24 -0.31
CA GLY A 71 -9.29 -6.65 -0.81
C GLY A 71 -9.48 -5.18 -0.44
N ARG A 72 -8.89 -4.72 0.67
CA ARG A 72 -9.00 -3.32 1.14
C ARG A 72 -8.09 -2.37 0.36
N ALA A 73 -7.01 -2.88 -0.24
CA ALA A 73 -6.10 -2.10 -1.09
C ALA A 73 -6.67 -1.84 -2.50
N LYS A 74 -7.66 -2.62 -2.95
CA LYS A 74 -8.17 -2.56 -4.33
C LYS A 74 -8.71 -1.19 -4.74
N ALA A 75 -9.43 -0.51 -3.84
CA ALA A 75 -10.00 0.80 -4.15
C ALA A 75 -8.91 1.88 -4.32
N ALA A 76 -7.86 1.83 -3.49
CA ALA A 76 -6.71 2.71 -3.61
C ALA A 76 -5.92 2.42 -4.89
N MET A 77 -5.68 1.13 -5.18
CA MET A 77 -5.03 0.71 -6.42
C MET A 77 -5.80 1.18 -7.67
N ALA A 78 -7.12 1.00 -7.69
CA ALA A 78 -7.95 1.46 -8.82
C ALA A 78 -7.80 2.96 -9.05
N ARG A 79 -7.87 3.78 -7.99
CA ARG A 79 -7.63 5.23 -8.09
C ARG A 79 -6.23 5.55 -8.60
N LEU A 80 -5.19 4.89 -8.07
CA LEU A 80 -3.82 5.11 -8.52
C LEU A 80 -3.65 4.79 -10.00
N LEU A 81 -4.23 3.67 -10.48
CA LEU A 81 -4.18 3.30 -11.89
C LEU A 81 -4.93 4.30 -12.78
N ASP A 82 -6.09 4.79 -12.34
CA ASP A 82 -6.83 5.83 -13.05
C ASP A 82 -6.02 7.14 -13.17
N GLU A 83 -5.30 7.53 -12.11
CA GLU A 83 -4.43 8.71 -12.10
C GLU A 83 -3.16 8.54 -12.95
N LEU A 84 -2.66 7.32 -13.08
CA LEU A 84 -1.50 7.00 -13.93
C LEU A 84 -1.82 7.03 -15.42
N GLY A 85 -3.06 6.71 -15.80
CA GLY A 85 -3.53 6.74 -17.19
C GLY A 85 -2.61 5.94 -18.13
N ASP A 86 -2.10 6.61 -19.17
CA ASP A 86 -1.21 6.01 -20.18
C ASP A 86 0.14 5.52 -19.61
N LYS A 87 0.44 5.82 -18.35
CA LYS A 87 1.66 5.37 -17.64
C LYS A 87 1.43 4.14 -16.77
N ALA A 88 0.37 3.38 -17.03
CA ALA A 88 0.04 2.15 -16.31
C ALA A 88 1.23 1.17 -16.24
N PRO A 89 1.37 0.41 -15.14
CA PRO A 89 2.43 -0.58 -14.99
C PRO A 89 2.26 -1.73 -15.99
N ALA A 90 3.37 -2.34 -16.37
CA ALA A 90 3.38 -3.53 -17.22
C ALA A 90 2.99 -4.80 -16.42
N LEU A 91 3.22 -4.79 -15.11
CA LEU A 91 2.90 -5.86 -14.19
C LEU A 91 2.50 -5.28 -12.83
N VAL A 92 1.45 -5.83 -12.22
CA VAL A 92 1.10 -5.59 -10.82
C VAL A 92 1.48 -6.83 -10.02
N ARG A 93 2.26 -6.63 -8.96
CA ARG A 93 2.71 -7.68 -8.04
C ARG A 93 2.25 -7.36 -6.62
N GLY A 94 1.65 -8.36 -6.00
CA GLY A 94 1.24 -8.32 -4.60
C GLY A 94 0.89 -9.73 -4.15
N ASP A 95 0.80 -9.88 -2.86
CA ASP A 95 0.35 -11.08 -2.17
C ASP A 95 -1.19 -11.18 -2.15
N CYS A 96 -1.70 -12.40 -2.27
CA CYS A 96 -3.12 -12.69 -2.09
C CYS A 96 -3.37 -13.18 -0.66
N GLY A 97 -3.47 -12.22 0.26
CA GLY A 97 -3.83 -12.44 1.68
C GLY A 97 -5.23 -11.95 2.02
#